data_AF-A0A2K6F1M9-F1
#
_entry.id   AF-A0A2K6F1M9-F1
#
_cell.length_a   1.000
_cell.length_b   1.000
_cell.length_c   1.000
_cell.angle_alpha   90.00
_cell.angle_beta   90.00
_cell.angle_gamma   90.00
#
_symmetry.space_group_name_H-M   'P 1'
#
loop_
_entity.id
_entity.type
_entity.pdbx_description
1 polymer ?
#
loop_
_entity_poly.entity_id
_entity_poly.type
_entity_poly.pdbx_seq_one_letter_code
_entity_poly.pdbx_strand_id
1 'polypeptide(L)'
;MARGAADCTGDARLLLGRDALRPAPALLVPAVLLGAAIGVGLGLWVGCRAGRQRPRHQKDDAHSLLENLECNVQTPSETGSPSRRRKREAQTSRDEDALDECEPPSKSNVAAFALKAKVVYPINQKFRPLADGSSNPSLHENLKQAVLPHQPVEASPSSSLGSLSQAEKDDCSSSSSIHSATSDDRFLSRTFLRVNTFPEVLASESVDIDLCVYHLHLKDLLRLDTALRQEKHMMFIQIFKMCLLDLLPKKKSDDELYQKILSKQENDLEELEKGLQVKLSNMEMLGAGDSEYFALADEERKERECSEQLMDNMEAFWKQMENIQHFLVDQFKCSSSKARQLTMTLMERMIAAEGLLRDSQDLQALDTLERTMGRAHMAKAIESLRLQIQEETRCRLAAISRGLEQLAAEGKLSGRQKEELLTQQHKAFWQEAERFGREFVQQGKDLVQASLAHQVEETAKLTLAQKEEQRSLLAEAQLTTDPEKFLQAFHEVLERQRLTLWDLESEEDIRTTEALAALCQATRRHRDTGRKLR
;
A
#
# COMPACT_ATOMS: atom_id res chain seq x y z
N MET A 1 -27.72 77.99 -4.34
CA MET A 1 -28.18 76.89 -5.21
C MET A 1 -26.99 76.33 -5.97
N ALA A 2 -26.85 74.99 -6.00
CA ALA A 2 -25.94 74.12 -6.78
C ALA A 2 -24.41 74.36 -6.66
N ARG A 3 -23.54 73.45 -6.17
CA ARG A 3 -23.20 72.02 -6.43
C ARG A 3 -22.11 71.79 -7.48
N GLY A 4 -21.09 71.02 -7.07
CA GLY A 4 -20.26 70.10 -7.88
C GLY A 4 -18.87 70.64 -8.26
N ALA A 5 -17.75 69.92 -8.17
CA ALA A 5 -17.44 68.55 -7.75
C ALA A 5 -15.92 68.49 -7.45
N ALA A 6 -15.51 67.70 -6.46
CA ALA A 6 -14.10 67.36 -6.24
C ALA A 6 -14.01 65.84 -6.05
N ASP A 7 -13.34 65.20 -7.00
CA ASP A 7 -13.00 63.78 -6.99
C ASP A 7 -12.12 63.43 -5.78
N CYS A 8 -12.52 62.41 -5.04
CA CYS A 8 -11.73 61.84 -3.94
C CYS A 8 -11.22 60.45 -4.37
N THR A 9 -10.04 60.41 -4.97
CA THR A 9 -9.21 59.21 -5.11
C THR A 9 -8.37 59.04 -3.84
N GLY A 10 -8.91 58.26 -2.89
CA GLY A 10 -8.25 57.97 -1.61
C GLY A 10 -7.46 56.65 -1.66
N ASP A 11 -6.19 56.76 -2.00
CA ASP A 11 -5.18 55.69 -1.97
C ASP A 11 -4.79 55.38 -0.51
N ALA A 12 -5.38 54.36 0.12
CA ALA A 12 -5.05 53.95 1.49
C ALA A 12 -3.90 52.93 1.48
N ARG A 13 -2.67 53.42 1.35
CA ARG A 13 -1.45 52.61 1.52
C ARG A 13 -1.23 52.28 3.01
N LEU A 14 -1.49 51.03 3.39
CA LEU A 14 -0.91 50.46 4.62
C LEU A 14 0.52 50.00 4.32
N LEU A 15 1.47 50.90 4.54
CA LEU A 15 2.88 50.55 4.72
C LEU A 15 3.03 49.85 6.08
N LEU A 16 2.78 48.53 6.13
CA LEU A 16 3.33 47.71 7.21
C LEU A 16 4.83 47.57 6.96
N GLY A 17 5.61 48.15 7.86
CA GLY A 17 7.04 48.37 7.75
C GLY A 17 7.86 47.12 7.48
N ARG A 18 8.80 47.28 6.56
CA ARG A 18 9.88 46.34 6.22
C ARG A 18 11.06 46.38 7.21
N ASP A 19 10.90 47.07 8.35
CA ASP A 19 11.99 47.35 9.30
C ASP A 19 11.93 46.58 10.64
N ALA A 20 11.08 45.55 10.75
CA ALA A 20 10.98 44.73 11.97
C ALA A 20 11.70 43.36 11.90
N LEU A 21 12.60 43.15 10.91
CA LEU A 21 13.49 41.98 10.87
C LEU A 21 14.94 42.42 10.69
N ARG A 22 15.50 43.09 11.71
CA ARG A 22 16.91 42.88 12.01
C ARG A 22 17.02 41.57 12.79
N PRO A 23 17.74 40.55 12.30
CA PRO A 23 18.02 39.38 13.12
C PRO A 23 18.78 39.86 14.35
N ALA A 24 18.23 39.66 15.54
CA ALA A 24 18.95 39.90 16.77
C ALA A 24 20.21 38.99 16.74
N PRO A 25 21.43 39.55 16.73
CA PRO A 25 22.67 38.75 16.66
C PRO A 25 22.76 37.72 17.80
N ALA A 26 22.04 37.97 18.89
CA ALA A 26 21.93 37.11 20.06
C ALA A 26 21.21 35.77 19.82
N LEU A 27 20.41 35.62 18.74
CA LEU A 27 19.67 34.39 18.44
C LEU A 27 20.35 33.49 17.38
N LEU A 28 21.39 34.01 16.72
CA LEU A 28 22.14 33.29 15.69
C LEU A 28 23.05 32.22 16.32
N VAL A 29 23.64 32.53 17.47
CA VAL A 29 24.50 31.58 18.22
C VAL A 29 23.68 30.39 18.77
N PRO A 30 22.51 30.58 19.44
CA PRO A 30 21.64 29.47 19.82
C PRO A 30 21.16 28.64 18.63
N ALA A 31 20.80 29.27 17.50
CA ALA A 31 20.31 28.56 16.32
C ALA A 31 21.40 27.69 15.66
N VAL A 32 22.65 28.18 15.59
CA VAL A 32 23.79 27.42 15.08
C VAL A 32 24.17 26.28 16.02
N LEU A 33 24.12 26.50 17.34
CA LEU A 33 24.35 25.43 18.32
C LEU A 33 23.27 24.35 18.27
N LEU A 34 22.01 24.73 18.07
CA LEU A 34 20.90 23.80 17.90
C LEU A 34 21.03 23.02 16.59
N GLY A 35 21.37 23.70 15.49
CA GLY A 35 21.61 23.06 14.19
C GLY A 35 22.78 22.09 14.22
N ALA A 36 23.87 22.44 14.91
CA ALA A 36 25.02 21.55 15.10
C ALA A 36 24.69 20.34 15.98
N ALA A 37 23.92 20.53 17.06
CA ALA A 37 23.47 19.43 17.92
C ALA A 37 22.54 18.45 17.18
N ILE A 38 21.64 18.97 16.35
CA ILE A 38 20.74 18.17 15.51
C ILE A 38 21.54 17.44 14.41
N GLY A 39 22.49 18.13 13.77
CA GLY A 39 23.35 17.52 12.75
C GLY A 39 24.26 16.41 13.29
N VAL A 40 24.82 16.58 14.49
CA VAL A 40 25.62 15.55 15.17
C VAL A 40 24.73 14.39 15.65
N GLY A 41 23.52 14.69 16.14
CA GLY A 41 22.53 13.67 16.52
C GLY A 41 22.10 12.79 15.34
N LEU A 42 21.81 13.41 14.19
CA LEU A 42 21.46 12.70 12.95
C LEU A 42 22.65 11.93 12.37
N GLY A 43 23.86 12.53 12.39
CA GLY A 43 25.08 11.85 11.92
C GLY A 43 25.45 10.63 12.76
N LEU A 44 25.28 10.69 14.09
CA LEU A 44 25.46 9.53 14.98
C LEU A 44 24.37 8.48 14.79
N TRP A 45 23.12 8.89 14.54
CA TRP A 45 22.02 7.96 14.28
C TRP A 45 22.22 7.17 12.99
N VAL A 46 22.65 7.84 11.91
CA VAL A 46 23.00 7.21 10.63
C VAL A 46 24.26 6.34 10.77
N GLY A 47 25.29 6.82 11.47
CA GLY A 47 26.54 6.07 11.69
C GLY A 47 26.36 4.81 12.56
N CYS A 48 25.42 4.81 13.51
CA CYS A 48 25.15 3.65 14.36
C CYS A 48 24.38 2.52 13.65
N ARG A 49 23.71 2.79 12.53
CA ARG A 49 23.06 1.76 11.71
C ARG A 49 24.01 1.08 10.73
N ALA A 50 25.01 1.79 10.22
CA ALA A 50 26.04 1.20 9.36
C ALA A 50 26.94 0.19 10.10
N GLY A 51 27.08 0.30 11.43
CA GLY A 51 27.97 -0.54 12.25
C GLY A 51 27.35 -1.80 12.88
N ARG A 52 26.07 -2.11 12.62
CA ARG A 52 25.35 -3.23 13.27
C ARG A 52 24.89 -4.31 12.29
N GLN A 53 25.74 -4.69 11.35
CA GLN A 53 25.61 -5.98 10.68
C GLN A 53 26.21 -7.09 11.56
N ARG A 54 25.36 -7.70 12.41
CA ARG A 54 25.44 -9.13 12.77
C ARG A 54 24.12 -9.58 13.42
N PRO A 55 23.64 -10.80 13.11
CA PRO A 55 22.27 -11.19 13.38
C PRO A 55 22.11 -11.54 14.85
N ARG A 56 21.13 -10.91 15.51
CA ARG A 56 20.58 -11.41 16.76
C ARG A 56 19.19 -11.93 16.47
N HIS A 57 19.09 -13.25 16.49
CA HIS A 57 17.85 -14.01 16.55
C HIS A 57 17.00 -13.48 17.72
N GLN A 58 15.89 -12.81 17.41
CA GLN A 58 14.90 -12.38 18.39
C GLN A 58 13.51 -12.74 17.88
N LYS A 59 12.79 -13.40 18.77
CA LYS A 59 11.53 -14.12 18.59
C LYS A 59 10.39 -13.17 18.26
N ASP A 60 9.54 -13.60 17.31
CA ASP A 60 8.33 -12.94 16.84
C ASP A 60 7.46 -12.37 17.95
N ASP A 61 7.08 -11.10 17.80
CA ASP A 61 5.90 -10.50 18.44
C ASP A 61 5.19 -9.59 17.41
N ALA A 62 4.68 -10.21 16.35
CA ALA A 62 3.89 -9.55 15.29
C ALA A 62 2.51 -9.03 15.79
N HIS A 63 2.13 -9.31 17.04
CA HIS A 63 0.89 -8.81 17.64
C HIS A 63 1.01 -7.39 18.24
N SER A 64 2.22 -6.87 18.46
CA SER A 64 2.40 -5.55 19.11
C SER A 64 2.30 -4.35 18.14
N LEU A 65 2.36 -4.59 16.83
CA LEU A 65 2.32 -3.53 15.82
C LEU A 65 0.89 -3.06 15.49
N LEU A 66 -0.13 -3.87 15.78
CA LEU A 66 -1.54 -3.52 15.58
C LEU A 66 -2.15 -2.72 16.74
N GLU A 67 -1.61 -2.82 17.96
CA GLU A 67 -2.15 -2.10 19.13
C GLU A 67 -1.83 -0.60 19.16
N ASN A 68 -0.85 -0.12 18.37
CA ASN A 68 -0.44 1.29 18.42
C ASN A 68 -1.31 2.25 17.58
N LEU A 69 -2.39 1.75 16.97
CA LEU A 69 -3.38 2.57 16.26
C LEU A 69 -4.60 2.93 17.14
N GLU A 70 -4.67 2.45 18.39
CA GLU A 70 -5.73 2.85 19.31
C GLU A 70 -5.39 4.18 20.00
N CYS A 71 -6.22 5.19 19.72
CA CYS A 71 -6.06 6.55 20.19
C CYS A 71 -6.15 6.64 21.72
N ASN A 72 -5.08 7.17 22.33
CA ASN A 72 -5.01 7.63 23.71
C ASN A 72 -6.23 8.50 24.10
N VAL A 73 -6.99 8.04 25.09
CA VAL A 73 -7.82 8.88 25.96
C VAL A 73 -7.45 8.56 27.41
N GLN A 74 -6.71 9.49 28.05
CA GLN A 74 -6.53 9.60 29.50
C GLN A 74 -7.91 9.84 30.16
N THR A 75 -8.35 9.33 31.31
CA THR A 75 -7.82 8.80 32.61
C THR A 75 -9.08 8.44 33.49
N PRO A 76 -9.04 8.02 34.79
CA PRO A 76 -7.98 7.51 35.68
C PRO A 76 -8.34 6.22 36.49
N SER A 77 -7.31 5.62 37.10
CA SER A 77 -7.23 4.81 38.35
C SER A 77 -8.37 3.88 38.80
N GLU A 78 -8.02 2.59 39.00
CA GLU A 78 -8.23 1.90 40.30
C GLU A 78 -7.31 0.66 40.45
N THR A 79 -6.29 0.83 41.31
CA THR A 79 -5.74 -0.08 42.34
C THR A 79 -5.98 -1.61 42.28
N GLY A 80 -4.91 -2.42 42.27
CA GLY A 80 -4.97 -3.82 42.75
C GLY A 80 -3.88 -4.82 42.33
N SER A 81 -2.69 -4.71 42.94
CA SER A 81 -1.54 -5.63 43.16
C SER A 81 -1.46 -7.10 42.62
N PRO A 82 -0.22 -7.66 42.48
CA PRO A 82 0.09 -8.89 41.73
C PRO A 82 0.26 -10.16 42.61
N SER A 83 0.24 -11.34 42.00
CA SER A 83 0.61 -12.61 42.67
C SER A 83 1.74 -13.36 41.96
N ARG A 84 2.83 -13.55 42.73
CA ARG A 84 3.99 -14.39 42.45
C ARG A 84 3.62 -15.88 42.43
N ARG A 85 4.21 -16.67 41.52
CA ARG A 85 4.82 -17.95 41.94
C ARG A 85 6.00 -18.36 41.06
N ARG A 86 7.04 -18.83 41.75
CA ARG A 86 8.40 -19.17 41.34
C ARG A 86 8.56 -20.69 41.21
N LYS A 87 9.62 -21.12 40.50
CA LYS A 87 10.37 -22.41 40.60
C LYS A 87 9.77 -23.63 39.87
N ARG A 88 10.53 -24.53 39.23
CA ARG A 88 11.99 -24.75 39.04
C ARG A 88 12.21 -25.80 37.94
N GLU A 89 13.37 -25.73 37.29
CA GLU A 89 13.96 -26.70 36.33
C GLU A 89 14.34 -28.05 36.97
N ALA A 90 14.42 -29.11 36.15
CA ALA A 90 15.44 -30.18 36.23
C ALA A 90 15.50 -31.04 34.94
N GLN A 91 16.71 -31.53 34.66
CA GLN A 91 17.29 -32.10 33.43
C GLN A 91 17.15 -33.63 33.24
N THR A 92 17.30 -34.06 31.97
CA THR A 92 18.01 -35.24 31.39
C THR A 92 17.72 -36.69 31.84
N SER A 93 17.50 -37.58 30.85
CA SER A 93 18.34 -38.77 30.57
C SER A 93 17.92 -39.51 29.27
N ARG A 94 18.85 -40.27 28.69
CA ARG A 94 18.92 -40.84 27.33
C ARG A 94 18.76 -42.39 27.35
N ASP A 95 18.69 -42.97 26.13
CA ASP A 95 18.93 -44.38 25.71
C ASP A 95 17.72 -45.36 25.75
N GLU A 96 17.58 -46.39 24.91
CA GLU A 96 17.87 -46.72 23.50
C GLU A 96 17.11 -48.06 23.22
N ASP A 97 16.60 -48.25 21.99
CA ASP A 97 16.27 -49.49 21.23
C ASP A 97 15.61 -50.75 21.84
N ALA A 98 14.49 -51.20 21.22
CA ALA A 98 14.43 -52.40 20.35
C ALA A 98 12.98 -52.84 19.98
N LEU A 99 12.87 -53.40 18.76
CA LEU A 99 11.71 -53.79 17.94
C LEU A 99 10.78 -54.89 18.50
N ASP A 100 9.48 -54.85 18.15
CA ASP A 100 8.77 -55.97 17.48
C ASP A 100 7.41 -55.53 16.87
N GLU A 101 7.07 -56.09 15.70
CA GLU A 101 5.84 -55.85 14.93
C GLU A 101 4.66 -56.69 15.45
N CYS A 102 3.46 -56.09 15.55
CA CYS A 102 2.15 -56.77 15.42
C CYS A 102 1.00 -55.72 15.38
N GLU A 103 0.35 -55.52 14.22
CA GLU A 103 -1.05 -55.03 14.13
C GLU A 103 -2.03 -56.15 14.58
N PRO A 104 -3.33 -55.94 14.92
CA PRO A 104 -4.27 -54.78 14.81
C PRO A 104 -5.11 -54.57 16.14
N PRO A 105 -6.33 -53.95 16.25
CA PRO A 105 -7.18 -53.24 15.28
C PRO A 105 -7.73 -51.85 15.70
N SER A 106 -8.20 -51.15 14.66
CA SER A 106 -9.11 -50.00 14.61
C SER A 106 -9.98 -49.74 15.86
N LYS A 107 -9.71 -48.65 16.58
CA LYS A 107 -10.67 -48.01 17.49
C LYS A 107 -10.76 -46.51 17.20
N SER A 108 -11.97 -46.11 16.85
CA SER A 108 -12.44 -44.78 16.47
C SER A 108 -11.90 -43.63 17.34
N ASN A 109 -11.03 -42.81 16.76
CA ASN A 109 -10.54 -41.55 17.34
C ASN A 109 -11.61 -40.43 17.39
N VAL A 110 -12.79 -40.67 16.81
CA VAL A 110 -13.89 -39.68 16.76
C VAL A 110 -14.54 -39.49 18.14
N ALA A 111 -14.63 -40.55 18.94
CA ALA A 111 -15.25 -40.48 20.27
C ALA A 111 -14.37 -39.73 21.30
N ALA A 112 -13.04 -39.84 21.19
CA ALA A 112 -12.10 -39.13 22.06
C ALA A 112 -12.03 -37.62 21.74
N PHE A 113 -12.24 -37.25 20.47
CA PHE A 113 -12.37 -35.85 20.05
C PHE A 113 -13.70 -35.23 20.53
N ALA A 114 -14.82 -35.95 20.39
CA ALA A 114 -16.13 -35.49 20.83
C ALA A 114 -16.23 -35.26 22.35
N LEU A 115 -15.54 -36.07 23.17
CA LEU A 115 -15.53 -35.91 24.63
C LEU A 115 -14.70 -34.70 25.11
N LYS A 116 -13.83 -34.13 24.27
CA LYS A 116 -13.07 -32.91 24.56
C LYS A 116 -13.69 -31.64 23.96
N ALA A 117 -14.62 -31.76 23.03
CA ALA A 117 -15.33 -30.63 22.45
C ALA A 117 -16.43 -30.14 23.41
N LYS A 118 -16.17 -29.04 24.11
CA LYS A 118 -17.18 -28.34 24.90
C LYS A 118 -18.08 -27.53 23.96
N VAL A 119 -19.07 -28.19 23.37
CA VAL A 119 -20.09 -27.54 22.53
C VAL A 119 -21.02 -26.74 23.45
N VAL A 120 -20.90 -25.42 23.41
CA VAL A 120 -21.83 -24.50 24.09
C VAL A 120 -22.95 -24.19 23.10
N TYR A 121 -24.13 -24.80 23.30
CA TYR A 121 -25.36 -24.35 22.64
C TYR A 121 -25.91 -23.16 23.44
N PRO A 122 -26.15 -22.00 22.80
CA PRO A 122 -26.93 -20.95 23.42
C PRO A 122 -28.40 -21.41 23.48
N ILE A 123 -28.79 -21.96 24.62
CA ILE A 123 -30.20 -22.16 24.96
C ILE A 123 -30.75 -20.80 25.36
N ASN A 124 -31.43 -20.13 24.43
CA ASN A 124 -32.52 -19.23 24.78
C ASN A 124 -33.79 -19.74 24.12
N GLN A 125 -34.51 -20.55 24.88
CA GLN A 125 -35.87 -21.00 24.62
C GLN A 125 -36.81 -19.80 24.52
N LYS A 126 -37.17 -19.41 23.30
CA LYS A 126 -38.57 -19.08 22.95
C LYS A 126 -38.72 -19.45 21.48
N PHE A 127 -39.51 -20.48 21.22
CA PHE A 127 -40.36 -20.71 20.04
C PHE A 127 -40.57 -22.22 19.94
N ARG A 128 -41.69 -22.68 20.53
CA ARG A 128 -42.25 -24.01 20.23
C ARG A 128 -42.69 -24.02 18.77
N PRO A 129 -42.55 -25.13 18.03
CA PRO A 129 -43.17 -25.26 16.72
C PRO A 129 -44.66 -25.53 16.93
N LEU A 130 -45.51 -24.54 16.66
CA LEU A 130 -46.90 -24.80 16.32
C LEU A 130 -46.96 -24.98 14.81
N ALA A 131 -47.16 -26.22 14.40
CA ALA A 131 -47.72 -26.52 13.10
C ALA A 131 -49.21 -26.12 13.15
N ASP A 132 -49.60 -25.12 12.38
CA ASP A 132 -50.87 -25.10 11.67
C ASP A 132 -50.74 -24.15 10.47
N GLY A 133 -51.29 -24.57 9.34
CA GLY A 133 -51.17 -23.90 8.06
C GLY A 133 -52.05 -22.68 7.96
N SER A 134 -51.64 -21.73 7.13
CA SER A 134 -52.57 -21.03 6.25
C SER A 134 -51.83 -20.34 5.12
N SER A 135 -52.38 -20.58 3.94
CA SER A 135 -52.05 -20.03 2.64
C SER A 135 -52.18 -18.51 2.62
N ASN A 136 -51.25 -17.82 1.95
CA ASN A 136 -51.55 -17.12 0.70
C ASN A 136 -50.31 -16.48 0.07
N PRO A 137 -50.09 -16.66 -1.24
CA PRO A 137 -49.10 -15.93 -2.00
C PRO A 137 -49.70 -14.61 -2.50
N SER A 138 -48.95 -13.51 -2.42
CA SER A 138 -49.20 -12.34 -3.25
C SER A 138 -47.89 -11.84 -3.85
N LEU A 139 -47.73 -12.19 -5.12
CA LEU A 139 -46.93 -11.45 -6.07
C LEU A 139 -47.46 -10.02 -6.15
N HIS A 140 -46.59 -9.05 -5.83
CA HIS A 140 -46.60 -7.77 -6.51
C HIS A 140 -45.16 -7.35 -6.77
N GLU A 141 -44.75 -7.54 -8.02
CA GLU A 141 -43.71 -6.73 -8.65
C GLU A 141 -44.03 -5.26 -8.40
N ASN A 142 -43.11 -4.56 -7.74
CA ASN A 142 -42.94 -3.13 -7.95
C ASN A 142 -41.45 -2.85 -7.96
N LEU A 143 -40.92 -2.85 -9.19
CA LEU A 143 -39.71 -2.21 -9.61
C LEU A 143 -39.60 -0.83 -8.94
N LYS A 144 -38.76 -0.70 -7.91
CA LYS A 144 -38.28 0.60 -7.44
C LYS A 144 -36.78 0.67 -7.67
N GLN A 145 -36.49 1.27 -8.82
CA GLN A 145 -35.27 1.89 -9.25
C GLN A 145 -34.43 2.39 -8.06
N ALA A 146 -33.25 1.78 -7.86
CA ALA A 146 -32.25 2.29 -6.95
C ALA A 146 -31.78 3.66 -7.45
N VAL A 147 -31.92 4.67 -6.61
CA VAL A 147 -31.40 6.01 -6.86
C VAL A 147 -29.89 5.99 -6.64
N LEU A 148 -29.14 6.23 -7.71
CA LEU A 148 -27.69 6.49 -7.69
C LEU A 148 -27.40 7.81 -6.97
N PRO A 149 -26.25 7.94 -6.27
CA PRO A 149 -25.83 9.23 -5.73
C PRO A 149 -25.30 10.11 -6.87
N HIS A 150 -25.54 11.43 -6.77
CA HIS A 150 -25.11 12.52 -7.65
C HIS A 150 -26.08 12.95 -8.77
N GLN A 151 -27.04 13.83 -8.42
CA GLN A 151 -27.44 14.93 -9.32
C GLN A 151 -27.80 16.21 -8.52
N PRO A 152 -27.62 17.40 -9.11
CA PRO A 152 -27.58 18.68 -8.43
C PRO A 152 -28.98 19.23 -8.18
N VAL A 153 -29.23 19.77 -6.98
CA VAL A 153 -30.47 20.52 -6.69
C VAL A 153 -30.14 22.01 -6.64
N GLU A 154 -30.63 22.72 -7.65
CA GLU A 154 -30.72 24.17 -7.70
C GLU A 154 -31.80 24.73 -6.75
N ALA A 155 -31.69 26.03 -6.54
CA ALA A 155 -32.17 26.84 -5.43
C ALA A 155 -33.69 27.14 -5.36
N SER A 156 -34.16 27.23 -4.09
CA SER A 156 -35.10 28.25 -3.50
C SER A 156 -36.64 28.08 -3.66
N PRO A 157 -37.49 28.88 -2.95
CA PRO A 157 -37.70 28.93 -1.49
C PRO A 157 -39.21 29.02 -1.09
N SER A 158 -39.63 28.67 0.14
CA SER A 158 -40.71 29.37 0.88
C SER A 158 -41.08 28.76 2.25
N SER A 159 -41.23 29.64 3.22
CA SER A 159 -41.86 29.53 4.54
C SER A 159 -43.34 29.14 4.53
N SER A 160 -43.84 28.42 5.56
CA SER A 160 -44.97 28.89 6.40
C SER A 160 -45.24 27.96 7.59
N LEU A 161 -45.72 28.58 8.67
CA LEU A 161 -46.10 28.04 9.97
C LEU A 161 -47.45 27.30 9.95
N GLY A 162 -47.61 26.35 10.88
CA GLY A 162 -48.90 26.08 11.54
C GLY A 162 -49.48 24.68 11.35
N SER A 163 -49.47 23.87 12.42
CA SER A 163 -50.69 23.37 13.08
C SER A 163 -50.36 22.40 14.22
N LEU A 164 -50.81 22.76 15.42
CA LEU A 164 -50.89 21.92 16.62
C LEU A 164 -52.34 21.44 16.76
N SER A 165 -52.55 20.14 16.98
CA SER A 165 -53.60 19.62 17.88
C SER A 165 -53.53 18.09 18.05
N GLN A 166 -53.21 17.66 19.28
CA GLN A 166 -53.84 16.60 20.12
C GLN A 166 -54.15 15.21 19.49
N ALA A 167 -53.90 14.05 20.11
CA ALA A 167 -53.68 13.70 21.51
C ALA A 167 -52.99 12.32 21.64
N GLU A 168 -52.25 12.20 22.73
CA GLU A 168 -51.81 11.02 23.50
C GLU A 168 -52.25 9.61 23.03
N LYS A 169 -51.25 8.79 22.70
CA LYS A 169 -51.07 7.47 23.30
C LYS A 169 -49.60 7.08 23.24
N ASP A 170 -49.05 6.87 24.43
CA ASP A 170 -47.73 6.30 24.65
C ASP A 170 -47.58 4.97 23.90
N ASP A 171 -46.59 4.92 23.02
CA ASP A 171 -45.74 3.75 22.86
C ASP A 171 -44.34 4.27 22.57
N CYS A 172 -43.57 4.36 23.66
CA CYS A 172 -42.13 4.62 23.63
C CYS A 172 -41.42 3.52 22.85
N SER A 173 -41.36 3.68 21.53
CA SER A 173 -40.38 3.02 20.66
C SER A 173 -39.47 4.09 20.07
N SER A 174 -38.73 4.75 20.96
CA SER A 174 -37.51 5.46 20.58
C SER A 174 -36.48 4.40 20.18
N SER A 175 -36.53 3.97 18.92
CA SER A 175 -35.42 3.27 18.26
C SER A 175 -34.31 4.26 17.97
N SER A 176 -33.76 4.89 19.02
CA SER A 176 -32.39 5.39 19.00
C SER A 176 -31.47 4.20 19.24
N SER A 177 -31.41 3.30 18.26
CA SER A 177 -30.28 2.40 18.14
C SER A 177 -29.09 3.28 17.82
N ILE A 178 -28.29 3.57 18.85
CA ILE A 178 -26.93 4.04 18.68
C ILE A 178 -26.25 2.95 17.87
N HIS A 179 -26.27 3.10 16.54
CA HIS A 179 -25.55 2.23 15.64
C HIS A 179 -24.09 2.29 16.08
N SER A 180 -23.62 1.17 16.60
CA SER A 180 -22.22 0.89 16.88
C SER A 180 -21.37 1.49 15.76
N ALA A 181 -20.39 2.31 16.13
CA ALA A 181 -19.43 2.94 15.22
C ALA A 181 -18.46 1.93 14.58
N THR A 182 -18.75 0.63 14.65
CA THR A 182 -17.95 -0.48 14.17
C THR A 182 -18.88 -1.47 13.46
N SER A 183 -19.31 -1.12 12.26
CA SER A 183 -19.85 -2.10 11.32
C SER A 183 -18.85 -2.18 10.17
N ASP A 184 -18.13 -3.30 10.04
CA ASP A 184 -17.15 -3.56 8.97
C ASP A 184 -17.75 -3.28 7.57
N ASP A 185 -19.08 -3.41 7.44
CA ASP A 185 -19.86 -3.15 6.23
C ASP A 185 -19.73 -1.71 5.68
N ARG A 186 -19.45 -0.72 6.54
CA ARG A 186 -19.18 0.67 6.11
C ARG A 186 -17.75 0.90 5.64
N PHE A 187 -16.80 0.07 6.05
CA PHE A 187 -15.40 0.18 5.61
C PHE A 187 -15.21 -0.47 4.24
N LEU A 188 -15.87 -1.59 3.99
CA LEU A 188 -15.81 -2.33 2.72
C LEU A 188 -16.52 -1.60 1.56
N SER A 189 -17.47 -0.71 1.87
CA SER A 189 -18.07 0.24 0.91
C SER A 189 -17.19 1.47 0.61
N ARG A 190 -16.01 1.54 1.26
CA ARG A 190 -14.83 2.37 0.95
C ARG A 190 -14.53 2.50 -0.54
N THR A 191 -14.63 3.67 -1.17
CA THR A 191 -14.07 3.87 -2.52
C THR A 191 -12.88 4.82 -2.53
N PHE A 192 -11.88 4.53 -3.37
CA PHE A 192 -10.69 5.36 -3.53
C PHE A 192 -10.26 5.43 -5.00
N LEU A 193 -9.43 6.42 -5.33
CA LEU A 193 -9.02 6.68 -6.70
C LEU A 193 -8.13 5.56 -7.26
N ARG A 194 -8.44 5.10 -8.48
CA ARG A 194 -7.60 4.18 -9.24
C ARG A 194 -6.37 4.91 -9.76
N VAL A 195 -5.21 4.52 -9.25
CA VAL A 195 -3.90 5.06 -9.65
C VAL A 195 -2.97 3.93 -10.05
N ASN A 196 -2.09 4.19 -11.00
CA ASN A 196 -1.10 3.23 -11.48
C ASN A 196 0.31 3.55 -11.00
N THR A 197 0.58 4.81 -10.69
CA THR A 197 1.90 5.29 -10.29
C THR A 197 1.81 6.23 -9.09
N PHE A 198 2.91 6.38 -8.34
CA PHE A 198 2.95 7.31 -7.22
C PHE A 198 2.83 8.79 -7.62
N PRO A 199 3.48 9.25 -8.71
CA PRO A 199 3.25 10.58 -9.27
C PRO A 199 1.76 10.94 -9.47
N GLU A 200 0.93 10.01 -9.95
CA GLU A 200 -0.51 10.22 -10.12
C GLU A 200 -1.21 10.51 -8.79
N VAL A 201 -0.82 9.84 -7.70
CA VAL A 201 -1.36 10.09 -6.35
C VAL A 201 -1.13 11.54 -5.94
N LEU A 202 0.08 12.06 -6.17
CA LEU A 202 0.46 13.42 -5.79
C LEU A 202 -0.32 14.51 -6.53
N ALA A 203 -0.65 14.27 -7.80
CA ALA A 203 -1.41 15.20 -8.64
C ALA A 203 -2.93 15.10 -8.47
N SER A 204 -3.42 14.07 -7.76
CA SER A 204 -4.85 13.80 -7.60
C SER A 204 -5.50 14.60 -6.45
N GLU A 205 -6.83 14.78 -6.51
CA GLU A 205 -7.64 15.31 -5.41
C GLU A 205 -8.36 14.17 -4.67
N SER A 206 -7.65 13.08 -4.35
CA SER A 206 -8.23 11.96 -3.60
C SER A 206 -8.39 12.31 -2.13
N VAL A 207 -9.55 11.98 -1.55
CA VAL A 207 -9.81 12.08 -0.10
C VAL A 207 -9.03 10.99 0.67
N ASP A 208 -8.69 9.90 -0.01
CA ASP A 208 -8.12 8.69 0.59
C ASP A 208 -6.74 8.37 0.03
N ILE A 209 -5.81 9.31 0.21
CA ILE A 209 -4.41 9.20 -0.22
C ILE A 209 -3.75 7.93 0.34
N ASP A 210 -4.01 7.61 1.61
CA ASP A 210 -3.43 6.43 2.26
C ASP A 210 -3.87 5.13 1.55
N LEU A 211 -5.15 5.01 1.13
CA LEU A 211 -5.63 3.84 0.38
C LEU A 211 -4.99 3.75 -1.01
N CYS A 212 -4.78 4.89 -1.68
CA CYS A 212 -4.09 4.91 -2.97
C CYS A 212 -2.63 4.43 -2.84
N VAL A 213 -1.96 4.85 -1.77
CA VAL A 213 -0.58 4.41 -1.46
C VAL A 213 -0.52 2.92 -1.13
N TYR A 214 -1.50 2.38 -0.38
CA TYR A 214 -1.56 0.94 -0.11
C TYR A 214 -1.88 0.11 -1.37
N HIS A 215 -2.73 0.60 -2.27
CA HIS A 215 -2.95 -0.05 -3.56
C HIS A 215 -1.65 -0.15 -4.37
N LEU A 216 -0.84 0.92 -4.40
CA LEU A 216 0.48 0.87 -5.03
C LEU A 216 1.42 -0.14 -4.32
N HIS A 217 1.40 -0.20 -2.99
CA HIS A 217 2.16 -1.18 -2.24
C HIS A 217 1.83 -2.63 -2.64
N LEU A 218 0.54 -2.96 -2.78
CA LEU A 218 0.11 -4.29 -3.24
C LEU A 218 0.62 -4.59 -4.66
N LYS A 219 0.59 -3.61 -5.56
CA LYS A 219 1.18 -3.74 -6.90
C LYS A 219 2.68 -3.98 -6.86
N ASP A 220 3.39 -3.27 -5.98
CA ASP A 220 4.82 -3.43 -5.83
C ASP A 220 5.20 -4.82 -5.29
N LEU A 221 4.42 -5.35 -4.32
CA LEU A 221 4.58 -6.72 -3.82
C LEU A 221 4.33 -7.76 -4.92
N LEU A 222 3.29 -7.58 -5.74
CA LEU A 222 3.03 -8.47 -6.88
C LEU A 222 4.14 -8.42 -7.93
N ARG A 223 4.73 -7.24 -8.15
CA ARG A 223 5.89 -7.07 -9.04
C ARG A 223 7.12 -7.77 -8.48
N LEU A 224 7.35 -7.67 -7.16
CA LEU A 224 8.44 -8.38 -6.47
C LEU A 224 8.26 -9.91 -6.58
N ASP A 225 7.07 -10.43 -6.31
CA ASP A 225 6.76 -11.86 -6.48
C ASP A 225 7.06 -12.32 -7.91
N THR A 226 6.61 -11.57 -8.92
CA THR A 226 6.86 -11.88 -10.32
C THR A 226 8.35 -11.94 -10.62
N ALA A 227 9.15 -11.01 -10.10
CA ALA A 227 10.60 -10.99 -10.29
C ALA A 227 11.26 -12.20 -9.62
N LEU A 228 10.95 -12.48 -8.34
CA LEU A 228 11.51 -13.62 -7.60
C LEU A 228 11.15 -14.96 -8.23
N ARG A 229 9.93 -15.09 -8.77
CA ARG A 229 9.46 -16.28 -9.49
C ARG A 229 10.21 -16.48 -10.81
N GLN A 230 10.42 -15.42 -11.58
CA GLN A 230 11.23 -15.49 -12.81
C GLN A 230 12.69 -15.86 -12.50
N GLU A 231 13.26 -15.33 -11.43
CA GLU A 231 14.61 -15.67 -10.99
C GLU A 231 14.70 -17.11 -10.51
N LYS A 232 13.70 -17.59 -9.77
CA LYS A 232 13.57 -18.99 -9.38
C LYS A 232 13.56 -19.91 -10.59
N HIS A 233 12.79 -19.59 -11.63
CA HIS A 233 12.79 -20.35 -12.88
C HIS A 233 14.17 -20.35 -13.56
N MET A 234 14.83 -19.20 -13.61
CA MET A 234 16.18 -19.08 -14.18
C MET A 234 17.20 -19.90 -13.39
N MET A 235 17.23 -19.78 -12.06
CA MET A 235 18.10 -20.53 -11.17
C MET A 235 17.85 -22.02 -11.30
N PHE A 236 16.59 -22.47 -11.32
CA PHE A 236 16.24 -23.86 -11.54
C PHE A 236 16.81 -24.40 -12.86
N ILE A 237 16.62 -23.70 -13.97
CA ILE A 237 17.14 -24.14 -15.27
C ILE A 237 18.67 -24.25 -15.25
N GLN A 238 19.37 -23.31 -14.62
CA GLN A 238 20.84 -23.37 -14.53
C GLN A 238 21.32 -24.49 -13.61
N ILE A 239 20.67 -24.69 -12.45
CA ILE A 239 20.98 -25.80 -11.54
C ILE A 239 20.74 -27.12 -12.25
N PHE A 240 19.61 -27.25 -12.95
CA PHE A 240 19.26 -28.45 -13.69
C PHE A 240 20.26 -28.73 -14.82
N LYS A 241 20.69 -27.70 -15.57
CA LYS A 241 21.77 -27.79 -16.56
C LYS A 241 23.07 -28.34 -15.97
N MET A 242 23.49 -27.81 -14.81
CA MET A 242 24.70 -28.28 -14.11
C MET A 242 24.55 -29.74 -13.63
N CYS A 243 23.42 -30.08 -12.99
CA CYS A 243 23.15 -31.45 -12.54
C CYS A 243 23.15 -32.46 -13.70
N LEU A 244 22.62 -32.08 -14.86
CA LEU A 244 22.64 -32.93 -16.05
C LEU A 244 24.07 -33.10 -16.60
N LEU A 245 24.89 -32.05 -16.63
CA LEU A 245 26.29 -32.13 -17.08
C LEU A 245 27.14 -33.03 -16.17
N ASP A 246 26.91 -32.96 -14.85
CA ASP A 246 27.61 -33.78 -13.85
C ASP A 246 27.33 -35.29 -14.03
N LEU A 247 26.12 -35.66 -14.48
CA LEU A 247 25.64 -37.05 -14.54
C LEU A 247 25.63 -37.67 -15.95
N LEU A 248 25.55 -36.84 -16.99
CA LEU A 248 25.52 -37.21 -18.41
C LEU A 248 26.68 -36.51 -19.15
N PRO A 249 27.94 -36.93 -18.96
CA PRO A 249 29.08 -36.29 -19.62
C PRO A 249 28.95 -36.40 -21.15
N LYS A 250 29.05 -35.24 -21.83
CA LYS A 250 28.81 -35.08 -23.27
C LYS A 250 29.54 -36.12 -24.14
N LYS A 251 28.79 -37.05 -24.74
CA LYS A 251 29.17 -37.80 -25.95
C LYS A 251 28.38 -37.26 -27.13
N LYS A 252 28.85 -37.45 -28.38
CA LYS A 252 28.20 -36.93 -29.60
C LYS A 252 26.70 -37.26 -29.75
N SER A 253 26.21 -38.36 -29.17
CA SER A 253 24.78 -38.72 -29.11
C SER A 253 24.04 -38.19 -27.89
N ASP A 254 24.76 -37.92 -26.80
CA ASP A 254 24.20 -37.45 -25.52
C ASP A 254 23.88 -35.96 -25.57
N ASP A 255 24.49 -35.21 -26.50
CA ASP A 255 24.18 -33.78 -26.73
C ASP A 255 22.73 -33.58 -27.22
N GLU A 256 22.20 -34.43 -28.11
CA GLU A 256 20.79 -34.32 -28.55
C GLU A 256 19.80 -34.68 -27.44
N LEU A 257 20.12 -35.70 -26.64
CA LEU A 257 19.29 -36.11 -25.50
C LEU A 257 19.29 -35.03 -24.41
N TYR A 258 20.46 -34.48 -24.09
CA TYR A 258 20.64 -33.37 -23.17
C TYR A 258 19.79 -32.16 -23.56
N GLN A 259 19.88 -31.73 -24.83
CA GLN A 259 19.09 -30.61 -25.33
C GLN A 259 17.58 -30.89 -25.27
N LYS A 260 17.13 -32.10 -25.61
CA LYS A 260 15.71 -32.49 -25.52
C LYS A 260 15.17 -32.47 -24.09
N ILE A 261 15.96 -32.94 -23.11
CA ILE A 261 15.57 -32.92 -21.70
C ILE A 261 15.44 -31.48 -21.21
N LEU A 262 16.44 -30.63 -21.50
CA LEU A 262 16.43 -29.23 -21.12
C LEU A 262 15.29 -28.45 -21.78
N SER A 263 15.13 -28.57 -23.10
CA SER A 263 14.10 -27.84 -23.82
C SER A 263 12.70 -28.19 -23.33
N LYS A 264 12.48 -29.45 -22.90
CA LYS A 264 11.21 -29.83 -22.30
C LYS A 264 10.98 -29.12 -20.97
N GLN A 265 11.96 -29.09 -20.08
CA GLN A 265 11.81 -28.40 -18.79
C GLN A 265 11.64 -26.89 -18.98
N GLU A 266 12.36 -26.27 -19.92
CA GLU A 266 12.17 -24.85 -20.26
C GLU A 266 10.75 -24.57 -20.77
N ASN A 267 10.21 -25.43 -21.65
CA ASN A 267 8.84 -25.31 -22.16
C ASN A 267 7.79 -25.53 -21.08
N ASP A 268 7.95 -26.54 -20.22
CA ASP A 268 7.00 -26.87 -19.14
C ASP A 268 6.89 -25.70 -18.12
N LEU A 269 8.00 -25.00 -17.84
CA LEU A 269 8.01 -23.79 -17.01
C LEU A 269 7.40 -22.58 -17.73
N GLU A 270 7.70 -22.41 -19.02
CA GLU A 270 7.11 -21.32 -19.81
C GLU A 270 5.58 -21.46 -19.90
N GLU A 271 5.07 -22.68 -20.06
CA GLU A 271 3.64 -22.98 -20.02
C GLU A 271 3.03 -22.68 -18.65
N LEU A 272 3.72 -23.05 -17.57
CA LEU A 272 3.30 -22.76 -16.21
C LEU A 272 3.21 -21.25 -15.93
N GLU A 273 4.21 -20.48 -16.39
CA GLU A 273 4.25 -19.02 -16.30
C GLU A 273 3.11 -18.37 -17.09
N LYS A 274 2.95 -18.76 -18.36
CA LYS A 274 1.88 -18.27 -19.24
C LYS A 274 0.51 -18.57 -18.66
N GLY A 275 0.32 -19.76 -18.10
CA GLY A 275 -0.91 -20.17 -17.43
C GLY A 275 -1.27 -19.22 -16.30
N LEU A 276 -0.32 -18.84 -15.44
CA LEU A 276 -0.56 -17.88 -14.36
C LEU A 276 -0.81 -16.47 -14.91
N GLN A 277 -0.02 -16.00 -15.87
CA GLN A 277 -0.16 -14.66 -16.44
C GLN A 277 -1.54 -14.44 -17.07
N VAL A 278 -2.08 -15.46 -17.76
CA VAL A 278 -3.45 -15.42 -18.32
C VAL A 278 -4.49 -15.28 -17.21
N LYS A 279 -4.37 -16.04 -16.12
CA LYS A 279 -5.30 -15.96 -14.99
C LYS A 279 -5.26 -14.59 -14.31
N LEU A 280 -4.06 -14.05 -14.05
CA LEU A 280 -3.87 -12.73 -13.45
C LEU A 280 -4.44 -11.61 -14.36
N SER A 281 -4.21 -11.70 -15.67
CA SER A 281 -4.72 -10.73 -16.64
C SER A 281 -6.25 -10.78 -16.74
N ASN A 282 -6.84 -11.97 -16.73
CA ASN A 282 -8.30 -12.12 -16.75
C ASN A 282 -8.95 -11.48 -15.51
N MET A 283 -8.33 -11.61 -14.35
CA MET A 283 -8.81 -11.01 -13.11
C MET A 283 -8.73 -9.47 -13.15
N GLU A 284 -7.67 -8.91 -13.74
CA GLU A 284 -7.56 -7.47 -13.97
C GLU A 284 -8.64 -6.94 -14.93
N MET A 285 -9.00 -7.72 -15.95
CA MET A 285 -10.07 -7.38 -16.91
C MET A 285 -11.48 -7.54 -16.32
N LEU A 286 -11.72 -8.53 -15.44
CA LEU A 286 -13.01 -8.69 -14.76
C LEU A 286 -13.30 -7.57 -13.74
N GLY A 287 -12.26 -6.97 -13.16
CA GLY A 287 -12.37 -5.81 -12.26
C GLY A 287 -12.33 -4.45 -12.98
N ALA A 288 -12.15 -4.42 -14.30
CA ALA A 288 -12.12 -3.20 -15.09
C ALA A 288 -13.54 -2.77 -15.51
N GLY A 289 -14.35 -2.36 -14.55
CA GLY A 289 -15.36 -1.35 -14.89
C GLY A 289 -14.66 -0.06 -15.30
N ASP A 290 -15.26 0.75 -16.18
CA ASP A 290 -14.77 2.09 -16.57
C ASP A 290 -14.74 3.12 -15.42
N SER A 291 -14.81 2.64 -14.17
CA SER A 291 -14.81 3.47 -12.97
C SER A 291 -13.41 3.98 -12.66
N GLU A 292 -13.32 5.30 -12.46
CA GLU A 292 -12.13 5.99 -11.96
C GLU A 292 -11.81 5.60 -10.49
N TYR A 293 -12.75 4.94 -9.79
CA TYR A 293 -12.63 4.57 -8.39
C TYR A 293 -12.70 3.05 -8.19
N PHE A 294 -11.90 2.53 -7.26
CA PHE A 294 -11.97 1.16 -6.75
C PHE A 294 -12.79 1.09 -5.48
N ALA A 295 -13.57 0.02 -5.31
CA ALA A 295 -14.13 -0.35 -4.02
C ALA A 295 -13.11 -1.21 -3.24
N LEU A 296 -12.92 -0.90 -1.96
CA LEU A 296 -11.97 -1.60 -1.09
C LEU A 296 -12.27 -3.10 -1.00
N ALA A 297 -13.55 -3.47 -0.93
CA ALA A 297 -13.98 -4.87 -0.93
C ALA A 297 -13.58 -5.64 -2.19
N ASP A 298 -13.57 -4.98 -3.35
CA ASP A 298 -13.22 -5.63 -4.61
C ASP A 298 -11.70 -5.80 -4.72
N GLU A 299 -10.91 -4.85 -4.22
CA GLU A 299 -9.45 -4.98 -4.15
C GLU A 299 -9.03 -6.09 -3.18
N GLU A 300 -9.68 -6.19 -2.01
CA GLU A 300 -9.44 -7.28 -1.05
C GLU A 300 -9.83 -8.66 -1.64
N ARG A 301 -10.95 -8.72 -2.37
CA ARG A 301 -11.34 -9.95 -3.09
C ARG A 301 -10.28 -10.34 -4.13
N LYS A 302 -9.85 -9.37 -4.93
CA LYS A 302 -8.82 -9.55 -5.95
C LYS A 302 -7.49 -10.00 -5.36
N GLU A 303 -7.05 -9.43 -4.24
CA GLU A 303 -5.82 -9.84 -3.56
C GLU A 303 -5.91 -11.30 -3.12
N ARG A 304 -7.01 -11.69 -2.48
CA ARG A 304 -7.21 -13.08 -2.04
C ARG A 304 -7.17 -14.06 -3.20
N GLU A 305 -7.90 -13.76 -4.27
CA GLU A 305 -7.92 -14.59 -5.48
C GLU A 305 -6.53 -14.64 -6.14
N CYS A 306 -5.79 -13.52 -6.16
CA CYS A 306 -4.41 -13.48 -6.64
C CYS A 306 -3.51 -14.41 -5.82
N SER A 307 -3.57 -14.30 -4.50
CA SER A 307 -2.78 -15.11 -3.56
C SER A 307 -3.07 -16.60 -3.72
N GLU A 308 -4.33 -16.99 -3.91
CA GLU A 308 -4.70 -18.37 -4.25
C GLU A 308 -4.05 -18.84 -5.56
N GLN A 309 -4.11 -18.05 -6.63
CA GLN A 309 -3.48 -18.42 -7.90
C GLN A 309 -1.95 -18.51 -7.83
N LEU A 310 -1.31 -17.66 -7.02
CA LEU A 310 0.14 -17.70 -6.78
C LEU A 310 0.53 -18.97 -6.01
N MET A 311 -0.24 -19.35 -4.99
CA MET A 311 -0.02 -20.61 -4.24
C MET A 311 -0.18 -21.84 -5.14
N ASP A 312 -1.25 -21.90 -5.94
CA ASP A 312 -1.49 -22.99 -6.90
C ASP A 312 -0.34 -23.11 -7.92
N ASN A 313 0.17 -21.97 -8.40
CA ASN A 313 1.31 -21.94 -9.32
C ASN A 313 2.59 -22.47 -8.67
N MET A 314 2.86 -22.06 -7.43
CA MET A 314 4.01 -22.54 -6.66
C MET A 314 3.92 -24.05 -6.41
N GLU A 315 2.74 -24.56 -6.06
CA GLU A 315 2.51 -26.00 -5.90
C GLU A 315 2.75 -26.75 -7.21
N ALA A 316 2.26 -26.21 -8.34
CA ALA A 316 2.47 -26.80 -9.66
C ALA A 316 3.95 -26.83 -10.06
N PHE A 317 4.72 -25.78 -9.75
CA PHE A 317 6.18 -25.75 -9.95
C PHE A 317 6.88 -26.89 -9.20
N TRP A 318 6.57 -27.06 -7.91
CA TRP A 318 7.19 -28.13 -7.11
C TRP A 318 6.78 -29.52 -7.57
N LYS A 319 5.52 -29.71 -7.97
CA LYS A 319 5.06 -30.96 -8.62
C LYS A 319 5.82 -31.25 -9.91
N GLN A 320 6.09 -30.25 -10.74
CA GLN A 320 6.93 -30.44 -11.94
C GLN A 320 8.32 -30.94 -11.55
N MET A 321 8.93 -30.36 -10.50
CA MET A 321 10.25 -30.78 -10.02
C MET A 321 10.28 -32.21 -9.47
N GLU A 322 9.28 -32.61 -8.68
CA GLU A 322 9.15 -33.98 -8.17
C GLU A 322 8.99 -35.00 -9.30
N ASN A 323 8.30 -34.62 -10.38
CA ASN A 323 8.06 -35.48 -11.54
C ASN A 323 9.28 -35.65 -12.46
N ILE A 324 10.38 -34.93 -12.25
CA ILE A 324 11.61 -35.04 -13.06
C ILE A 324 12.15 -36.47 -13.05
N GLN A 325 12.13 -37.16 -11.91
CA GLN A 325 12.65 -38.53 -11.84
C GLN A 325 11.86 -39.47 -12.76
N HIS A 326 10.53 -39.44 -12.68
CA HIS A 326 9.64 -40.23 -13.53
C HIS A 326 9.86 -39.89 -15.00
N PHE A 327 9.93 -38.59 -15.31
CA PHE A 327 10.19 -38.08 -16.64
C PHE A 327 11.50 -38.61 -17.26
N LEU A 328 12.60 -38.59 -16.49
CA LEU A 328 13.90 -39.07 -16.96
C LEU A 328 13.91 -40.58 -17.20
N VAL A 329 13.25 -41.37 -16.35
CA VAL A 329 13.18 -42.84 -16.47
C VAL A 329 12.25 -43.26 -17.62
N ASP A 330 11.05 -42.70 -17.68
CA ASP A 330 10.01 -43.19 -18.59
C ASP A 330 10.16 -42.65 -20.01
N GLN A 331 10.40 -41.35 -20.15
CA GLN A 331 10.46 -40.70 -21.47
C GLN A 331 11.86 -40.74 -22.06
N PHE A 332 12.90 -40.59 -21.23
CA PHE A 332 14.30 -40.49 -21.67
C PHE A 332 15.14 -41.75 -21.40
N LYS A 333 14.53 -42.80 -20.83
CA LYS A 333 15.17 -44.11 -20.58
C LYS A 333 16.48 -44.01 -19.78
N CYS A 334 16.59 -43.02 -18.90
CA CYS A 334 17.71 -42.91 -17.96
C CYS A 334 17.66 -44.06 -16.95
N SER A 335 18.84 -44.51 -16.46
CA SER A 335 18.85 -45.51 -15.41
C SER A 335 18.23 -44.95 -14.12
N SER A 336 17.41 -45.75 -13.44
CA SER A 336 16.72 -45.33 -12.20
C SER A 336 17.69 -44.80 -11.14
N SER A 337 18.88 -45.41 -11.01
CA SER A 337 19.94 -44.93 -10.11
C SER A 337 20.44 -43.53 -10.44
N LYS A 338 20.67 -43.22 -11.73
CA LYS A 338 21.14 -41.91 -12.19
C LYS A 338 20.04 -40.86 -12.06
N ALA A 339 18.80 -41.21 -12.40
CA ALA A 339 17.66 -40.32 -12.24
C ALA A 339 17.45 -39.95 -10.77
N ARG A 340 17.53 -40.93 -9.85
CA ARG A 340 17.44 -40.68 -8.41
C ARG A 340 18.58 -39.79 -7.90
N GLN A 341 19.82 -40.05 -8.32
CA GLN A 341 20.98 -39.22 -7.94
C GLN A 341 20.83 -37.78 -8.45
N LEU A 342 20.33 -37.60 -9.68
CA LEU A 342 20.04 -36.29 -10.25
C LEU A 342 19.02 -35.53 -9.41
N THR A 343 17.88 -36.16 -9.14
CA THR A 343 16.80 -35.53 -8.38
C THR A 343 17.24 -35.14 -6.97
N MET A 344 18.05 -35.98 -6.30
CA MET A 344 18.58 -35.67 -4.97
C MET A 344 19.51 -34.44 -5.02
N THR A 345 20.45 -34.41 -5.96
CA THR A 345 21.40 -33.30 -6.13
C THR A 345 20.68 -32.01 -6.52
N LEU A 346 19.69 -32.11 -7.41
CA LEU A 346 18.83 -30.99 -7.82
C LEU A 346 18.06 -30.42 -6.63
N MET A 347 17.47 -31.27 -5.80
CA MET A 347 16.72 -30.86 -4.61
C MET A 347 17.62 -30.13 -3.60
N GLU A 348 18.80 -30.66 -3.31
CA GLU A 348 19.78 -30.03 -2.41
C GLU A 348 20.17 -28.62 -2.89
N ARG A 349 20.48 -28.47 -4.18
CA ARG A 349 20.84 -27.17 -4.79
C ARG A 349 19.64 -26.21 -4.84
N MET A 350 18.43 -26.71 -5.08
CA MET A 350 17.20 -25.90 -5.05
C MET A 350 16.85 -25.42 -3.65
N ILE A 351 17.13 -26.21 -2.60
CA ILE A 351 16.97 -25.77 -1.21
C ILE A 351 17.90 -24.57 -0.91
N ALA A 352 19.14 -24.61 -1.38
CA ALA A 352 20.07 -23.49 -1.24
C ALA A 352 19.58 -22.25 -2.01
N ALA A 353 19.11 -22.41 -3.25
CA ALA A 353 18.54 -21.34 -4.04
C ALA A 353 17.29 -20.71 -3.39
N GLU A 354 16.39 -21.54 -2.84
CA GLU A 354 15.20 -21.08 -2.11
C GLU A 354 15.58 -20.33 -0.82
N GLY A 355 16.69 -20.69 -0.18
CA GLY A 355 17.26 -19.93 0.94
C GLY A 355 17.60 -18.49 0.51
N LEU A 356 18.36 -18.34 -0.58
CA LEU A 356 18.74 -17.02 -1.11
C LEU A 356 17.53 -16.19 -1.55
N LEU A 357 16.56 -16.81 -2.25
CA LEU A 357 15.36 -16.12 -2.70
C LEU A 357 14.49 -15.64 -1.53
N ARG A 358 14.42 -16.42 -0.45
CA ARG A 358 13.70 -16.03 0.77
C ARG A 358 14.39 -14.88 1.49
N ASP A 359 15.71 -14.93 1.63
CA ASP A 359 16.46 -13.82 2.23
C ASP A 359 16.27 -12.52 1.44
N SER A 360 16.22 -12.62 0.10
CA SER A 360 15.85 -11.50 -0.78
C SER A 360 14.41 -11.06 -0.59
N GLN A 361 13.45 -11.99 -0.54
CA GLN A 361 12.04 -11.67 -0.33
C GLN A 361 11.84 -10.89 0.98
N ASP A 362 12.45 -11.33 2.07
CA ASP A 362 12.34 -10.67 3.37
C ASP A 362 12.92 -9.25 3.34
N LEU A 363 14.11 -9.08 2.75
CA LEU A 363 14.77 -7.77 2.61
C LEU A 363 13.94 -6.84 1.72
N GLN A 364 13.52 -7.32 0.55
CA GLN A 364 12.80 -6.52 -0.44
C GLN A 364 11.36 -6.19 0.00
N ALA A 365 10.73 -7.04 0.81
CA ALA A 365 9.44 -6.74 1.44
C ALA A 365 9.58 -5.60 2.46
N LEU A 366 10.68 -5.57 3.24
CA LEU A 366 10.99 -4.47 4.15
C LEU A 366 11.25 -3.17 3.39
N ASP A 367 12.04 -3.21 2.32
CA ASP A 367 12.30 -2.03 1.47
C ASP A 367 10.99 -1.52 0.82
N THR A 368 10.15 -2.44 0.33
CA THR A 368 8.79 -2.16 -0.19
C THR A 368 7.91 -1.46 0.85
N LEU A 369 7.97 -1.86 2.11
CA LEU A 369 7.27 -1.18 3.19
C LEU A 369 7.85 0.21 3.48
N GLU A 370 9.18 0.35 3.55
CA GLU A 370 9.84 1.64 3.78
C GLU A 370 9.47 2.67 2.70
N ARG A 371 9.47 2.27 1.43
CA ARG A 371 9.03 3.16 0.34
C ARG A 371 7.56 3.50 0.44
N THR A 372 6.69 2.56 0.81
CA THR A 372 5.28 2.88 1.04
C THR A 372 5.11 3.95 2.13
N MET A 373 5.87 3.84 3.23
CA MET A 373 5.89 4.87 4.27
C MET A 373 6.43 6.21 3.76
N GLY A 374 7.51 6.19 2.97
CA GLY A 374 8.07 7.38 2.32
C GLY A 374 7.07 8.05 1.38
N ARG A 375 6.38 7.27 0.54
CA ARG A 375 5.30 7.72 -0.35
C ARG A 375 4.15 8.35 0.42
N ALA A 376 3.68 7.70 1.49
CA ALA A 376 2.62 8.25 2.35
C ALA A 376 3.04 9.61 2.95
N HIS A 377 4.29 9.72 3.43
CA HIS A 377 4.82 10.97 3.96
C HIS A 377 4.90 12.07 2.90
N MET A 378 5.45 11.77 1.72
CA MET A 378 5.54 12.70 0.59
C MET A 378 4.15 13.19 0.13
N ALA A 379 3.19 12.28 0.01
CA ALA A 379 1.83 12.64 -0.37
C ALA A 379 1.15 13.53 0.68
N LYS A 380 1.31 13.22 1.97
CA LYS A 380 0.83 14.06 3.09
C LYS A 380 1.49 15.44 3.10
N ALA A 381 2.77 15.53 2.73
CA ALA A 381 3.45 16.81 2.60
C ALA A 381 2.82 17.68 1.50
N ILE A 382 2.55 17.11 0.31
CA ILE A 382 1.86 17.83 -0.77
C ILE A 382 0.43 18.22 -0.39
N GLU A 383 -0.32 17.31 0.22
CA GLU A 383 -1.66 17.59 0.74
C GLU A 383 -1.64 18.75 1.74
N SER A 384 -0.69 18.75 2.68
CA SER A 384 -0.55 19.82 3.66
C SER A 384 -0.26 21.18 3.02
N LEU A 385 0.56 21.22 1.96
CA LEU A 385 0.85 22.45 1.21
C LEU A 385 -0.41 22.98 0.50
N ARG A 386 -1.26 22.09 -0.02
CA ARG A 386 -2.53 22.46 -0.64
C ARG A 386 -3.54 22.97 0.40
N LEU A 387 -3.69 22.26 1.52
CA LEU A 387 -4.56 22.68 2.63
C LEU A 387 -4.11 23.99 3.25
N GLN A 388 -2.81 24.27 3.29
CA GLN A 388 -2.27 25.53 3.79
C GLN A 388 -2.81 26.75 3.01
N ILE A 389 -3.09 26.60 1.71
CA ILE A 389 -3.65 27.67 0.89
C ILE A 389 -5.11 27.95 1.26
N GLN A 390 -5.88 26.91 1.59
CA GLN A 390 -7.24 27.04 2.11
C GLN A 390 -7.25 27.66 3.51
N GLU A 391 -6.36 27.23 4.40
CA GLU A 391 -6.29 27.80 5.76
C GLU A 391 -5.84 29.26 5.73
N GLU A 392 -4.94 29.61 4.80
CA GLU A 392 -4.57 31.00 4.56
C GLU A 392 -5.75 31.84 4.06
N THR A 393 -6.62 31.32 3.18
CA THR A 393 -7.82 32.07 2.74
C THR A 393 -8.73 32.35 3.94
N ARG A 394 -8.95 31.34 4.78
CA ARG A 394 -9.78 31.39 5.97
C ARG A 394 -9.25 32.41 6.97
N CYS A 395 -7.95 32.37 7.26
CA CYS A 395 -7.29 33.31 8.17
C CYS A 395 -7.40 34.76 7.66
N ARG A 396 -7.14 35.00 6.36
CA ARG A 396 -7.26 36.33 5.75
C ARG A 396 -8.69 36.86 5.84
N LEU A 397 -9.67 36.02 5.57
CA LEU A 397 -11.09 36.38 5.63
C LEU A 397 -11.55 36.70 7.05
N ALA A 398 -11.10 35.93 8.04
CA ALA A 398 -11.37 36.19 9.45
C ALA A 398 -10.73 37.51 9.94
N ALA A 399 -9.53 37.86 9.44
CA ALA A 399 -8.90 39.14 9.73
C ALA A 399 -9.70 40.31 9.14
N ILE A 400 -10.14 40.19 7.88
CA ILE A 400 -10.98 41.20 7.22
C ILE A 400 -12.32 41.34 7.95
N SER A 401 -12.98 40.24 8.32
CA SER A 401 -14.24 40.29 9.05
C SER A 401 -14.13 41.08 10.35
N ARG A 402 -13.10 40.80 11.15
CA ARG A 402 -12.83 41.53 12.39
C ARG A 402 -12.55 43.01 12.14
N GLY A 403 -11.80 43.34 11.10
CA GLY A 403 -11.56 44.74 10.71
C GLY A 403 -12.84 45.47 10.31
N LEU A 404 -13.73 44.82 9.56
CA LEU A 404 -15.02 45.39 9.16
C LEU A 404 -15.99 45.51 10.33
N GLU A 405 -15.98 44.56 11.27
CA GLU A 405 -16.72 44.65 12.52
C GLU A 405 -16.29 45.85 13.36
N GLN A 406 -14.99 46.07 13.49
CA GLN A 406 -14.47 47.23 14.20
C GLN A 406 -14.88 48.55 13.53
N LEU A 407 -14.75 48.65 12.21
CA LEU A 407 -15.18 49.84 11.47
C LEU A 407 -16.70 50.09 11.58
N ALA A 408 -17.50 49.03 11.63
CA ALA A 408 -18.93 49.14 11.88
C ALA A 408 -19.24 49.60 13.31
N ALA A 409 -18.53 49.06 14.31
CA ALA A 409 -18.67 49.45 15.71
C ALA A 409 -18.26 50.92 15.96
N GLU A 410 -17.25 51.40 15.24
CA GLU A 410 -16.81 52.81 15.23
C GLU A 410 -17.75 53.74 14.44
N GLY A 411 -18.82 53.20 13.84
CA GLY A 411 -19.80 53.98 13.04
C GLY A 411 -19.27 54.44 11.68
N LYS A 412 -18.09 53.97 11.25
CA LYS A 412 -17.47 54.31 9.96
C LYS A 412 -18.04 53.52 8.79
N LEU A 413 -18.65 52.36 9.06
CA LEU A 413 -19.36 51.53 8.09
C LEU A 413 -20.78 51.24 8.58
N SER A 414 -21.76 51.30 7.68
CA SER A 414 -23.10 50.79 7.97
C SER A 414 -23.12 49.26 7.97
N GLY A 415 -24.07 48.65 8.69
CA GLY A 415 -24.25 47.18 8.69
C GLY A 415 -24.43 46.61 7.28
N ARG A 416 -25.17 47.31 6.40
CA ARG A 416 -25.34 46.89 5.00
C ARG A 416 -24.02 46.91 4.21
N GLN A 417 -23.20 47.95 4.38
CA GLN A 417 -21.89 48.03 3.72
C GLN A 417 -20.93 46.96 4.23
N LYS A 418 -20.98 46.64 5.53
CA LYS A 418 -20.20 45.54 6.12
C LYS A 418 -20.54 44.21 5.45
N GLU A 419 -21.82 43.84 5.41
CA GLU A 419 -22.27 42.56 4.84
C GLU A 419 -21.96 42.45 3.35
N GLU A 420 -22.12 43.54 2.61
CA GLU A 420 -21.79 43.59 1.17
C GLU A 420 -20.28 43.38 0.93
N LEU A 421 -19.42 44.06 1.69
CA LEU A 421 -17.97 43.90 1.57
C LEU A 421 -17.51 42.49 2.00
N LEU A 422 -18.10 41.94 3.07
CA LEU A 422 -17.84 40.57 3.52
C LEU A 422 -18.20 39.54 2.46
N THR A 423 -19.37 39.68 1.84
CA THR A 423 -19.84 38.77 0.79
C THR A 423 -18.93 38.86 -0.43
N GLN A 424 -18.53 40.07 -0.83
CA GLN A 424 -17.61 40.29 -1.93
C GLN A 424 -16.24 39.63 -1.68
N GLN A 425 -15.70 39.77 -0.47
CA GLN A 425 -14.43 39.17 -0.09
C GLN A 425 -14.54 37.64 -0.02
N HIS A 426 -15.57 37.08 0.62
CA HIS A 426 -15.82 35.63 0.63
C HIS A 426 -15.81 35.06 -0.79
N LYS A 427 -16.56 35.68 -1.71
CA LYS A 427 -16.62 35.26 -3.12
C LYS A 427 -15.25 35.32 -3.79
N ALA A 428 -14.50 36.42 -3.62
CA ALA A 428 -13.20 36.59 -4.24
C ALA A 428 -12.16 35.56 -3.73
N PHE A 429 -12.10 35.33 -2.41
CA PHE A 429 -11.19 34.37 -1.81
C PHE A 429 -11.52 32.93 -2.19
N TRP A 430 -12.81 32.58 -2.24
CA TRP A 430 -13.23 31.24 -2.64
C TRP A 430 -12.89 30.94 -4.10
N GLN A 431 -13.17 31.89 -5.01
CA GLN A 431 -12.82 31.76 -6.43
C GLN A 431 -11.31 31.64 -6.67
N GLU A 432 -10.50 32.31 -5.86
CA GLU A 432 -9.04 32.24 -5.91
C GLU A 432 -8.52 30.87 -5.41
N ALA A 433 -9.10 30.34 -4.33
CA ALA A 433 -8.76 29.02 -3.81
C ALA A 433 -9.14 27.90 -4.79
N GLU A 434 -10.33 27.96 -5.39
CA GLU A 434 -10.75 27.01 -6.42
C GLU A 434 -9.88 27.09 -7.67
N ARG A 435 -9.49 28.30 -8.08
CA ARG A 435 -8.60 28.48 -9.23
C ARG A 435 -7.25 27.83 -8.97
N PHE A 436 -6.68 28.02 -7.78
CA PHE A 436 -5.45 27.35 -7.38
C PHE A 436 -5.59 25.82 -7.49
N GLY A 437 -6.67 25.24 -6.95
CA GLY A 437 -6.91 23.79 -7.03
C GLY A 437 -6.91 23.28 -8.47
N ARG A 438 -7.67 23.95 -9.35
CA ARG A 438 -7.73 23.59 -10.78
C ARG A 438 -6.39 23.75 -11.50
N GLU A 439 -5.66 24.84 -11.25
CA GLU A 439 -4.34 25.07 -11.84
C GLU A 439 -3.31 24.04 -11.36
N PHE A 440 -3.33 23.68 -10.07
CA PHE A 440 -2.47 22.66 -9.50
C PHE A 440 -2.74 21.30 -10.13
N VAL A 441 -4.00 20.87 -10.20
CA VAL A 441 -4.35 19.58 -10.81
C VAL A 441 -3.95 19.54 -12.28
N GLN A 442 -4.19 20.61 -13.03
CA GLN A 442 -3.84 20.65 -14.45
C GLN A 442 -2.33 20.60 -14.68
N GLN A 443 -1.56 21.49 -14.04
CA GLN A 443 -0.09 21.53 -14.21
C GLN A 443 0.57 20.30 -13.58
N GLY A 444 -0.03 19.75 -12.52
CA GLY A 444 0.41 18.51 -11.89
C GLY A 444 0.28 17.32 -12.83
N LYS A 445 -0.83 17.19 -13.57
CA LYS A 445 -1.00 16.14 -14.59
C LYS A 445 0.07 16.22 -15.67
N ASP A 446 0.37 17.42 -16.17
CA ASP A 446 1.40 17.61 -17.21
C ASP A 446 2.79 17.20 -16.68
N LEU A 447 3.08 17.52 -15.42
CA LEU A 447 4.34 17.15 -14.76
C LEU A 447 4.45 15.64 -14.56
N VAL A 448 3.39 15.00 -14.09
CA VAL A 448 3.29 13.54 -13.94
C VAL A 448 3.51 12.85 -15.28
N GLN A 449 2.89 13.34 -16.35
CA GLN A 449 3.06 12.75 -17.68
C GLN A 449 4.51 12.85 -18.17
N ALA A 450 5.19 13.96 -17.91
CA ALA A 450 6.60 14.13 -18.24
C ALA A 450 7.51 13.19 -17.42
N SER A 451 7.23 13.05 -16.12
CA SER A 451 7.93 12.13 -15.22
C SER A 451 7.78 10.67 -15.67
N LEU A 452 6.54 10.23 -15.99
CA LEU A 452 6.29 8.88 -16.49
C LEU A 452 7.03 8.60 -17.79
N ALA A 453 7.04 9.54 -18.73
CA ALA A 453 7.76 9.39 -19.99
C ALA A 453 9.27 9.22 -19.76
N HIS A 454 9.86 10.02 -18.87
CA HIS A 454 11.26 9.91 -18.47
C HIS A 454 11.56 8.57 -17.78
N GLN A 455 10.71 8.15 -16.84
CA GLN A 455 10.86 6.89 -16.12
C GLN A 455 10.83 5.67 -17.06
N VAL A 456 9.91 5.65 -18.03
CA VAL A 456 9.82 4.57 -19.03
C VAL A 456 11.09 4.50 -19.87
N GLU A 457 11.67 5.64 -20.25
CA GLU A 457 12.92 5.67 -21.01
C GLU A 457 14.11 5.12 -20.21
N GLU A 458 14.30 5.58 -18.98
CA GLU A 458 15.43 5.17 -18.13
C GLU A 458 15.31 3.71 -17.68
N THR A 459 14.10 3.25 -17.33
CA THR A 459 13.86 1.85 -16.98
C THR A 459 14.09 0.91 -18.15
N ALA A 460 13.75 1.31 -19.39
CA ALA A 460 14.03 0.53 -20.59
C ALA A 460 15.54 0.39 -20.85
N LYS A 461 16.31 1.47 -20.72
CA LYS A 461 17.79 1.45 -20.84
C LYS A 461 18.40 0.54 -19.78
N LEU A 462 17.97 0.68 -18.53
CA LEU A 462 18.46 -0.12 -17.41
C LEU A 462 18.15 -1.61 -17.63
N THR A 463 16.90 -1.95 -17.98
CA THR A 463 16.48 -3.35 -18.22
C THR A 463 17.30 -4.00 -19.34
N LEU A 464 17.66 -3.24 -20.38
CA LEU A 464 18.50 -3.76 -21.47
C LEU A 464 19.91 -4.08 -20.97
N ALA A 465 20.53 -3.18 -20.21
CA ALA A 465 21.85 -3.39 -19.62
C ALA A 465 21.85 -4.59 -18.64
N GLN A 466 20.82 -4.71 -17.80
CA GLN A 466 20.66 -5.82 -16.86
C GLN A 466 20.56 -7.17 -17.58
N LYS A 467 19.79 -7.25 -18.67
CA LYS A 467 19.68 -8.47 -19.50
C LYS A 467 21.01 -8.83 -20.16
N GLU A 468 21.81 -7.86 -20.56
CA GLU A 468 23.14 -8.10 -21.14
C GLU A 468 24.14 -8.61 -20.09
N GLU A 469 24.14 -8.02 -18.88
CA GLU A 469 24.95 -8.49 -17.75
C GLU A 469 24.56 -9.93 -17.37
N GLN A 470 23.27 -10.22 -17.24
CA GLN A 470 22.76 -11.57 -16.97
C GLN A 470 23.22 -12.57 -18.05
N ARG A 471 23.09 -12.22 -19.33
CA ARG A 471 23.55 -13.09 -20.43
C ARG A 471 25.05 -13.35 -20.39
N SER A 472 25.84 -12.34 -20.05
CA SER A 472 27.30 -12.45 -19.95
C SER A 472 27.70 -13.40 -18.83
N LEU A 473 27.09 -13.26 -17.65
CA LEU A 473 27.32 -14.15 -16.51
C LEU A 473 26.89 -15.60 -16.81
N LEU A 474 25.75 -15.78 -17.49
CA LEU A 474 25.29 -17.11 -17.91
C LEU A 474 26.20 -17.75 -18.97
N ALA A 475 26.88 -16.95 -19.79
CA ALA A 475 27.88 -17.44 -20.73
C ALA A 475 29.18 -17.86 -20.03
N GLU A 476 29.63 -17.08 -19.04
CA GLU A 476 30.81 -17.39 -18.22
C GLU A 476 30.61 -18.65 -17.36
N ALA A 477 29.41 -18.85 -16.82
CA ALA A 477 29.07 -20.03 -16.01
C ALA A 477 29.19 -21.38 -16.75
N GLN A 478 29.12 -21.37 -18.09
CA GLN A 478 29.31 -22.57 -18.91
C GLN A 478 30.75 -23.12 -18.84
N LEU A 479 31.69 -22.34 -18.28
CA LEU A 479 33.07 -22.72 -18.03
C LEU A 479 33.26 -23.12 -16.55
N THR A 480 33.00 -24.39 -16.24
CA THR A 480 33.56 -25.11 -15.07
C THR A 480 33.56 -24.37 -13.73
N THR A 481 32.49 -23.65 -13.40
CA THR A 481 32.38 -22.95 -12.11
C THR A 481 31.64 -23.84 -11.10
N ASP A 482 32.12 -23.83 -9.87
CA ASP A 482 31.48 -24.46 -8.71
C ASP A 482 30.01 -24.00 -8.60
N PRO A 483 29.02 -24.92 -8.61
CA PRO A 483 27.59 -24.59 -8.63
C PRO A 483 27.15 -23.65 -7.51
N GLU A 484 27.70 -23.81 -6.30
CA GLU A 484 27.37 -22.96 -5.15
C GLU A 484 27.87 -21.52 -5.36
N LYS A 485 29.11 -21.37 -5.83
CA LYS A 485 29.69 -20.06 -6.16
C LYS A 485 28.95 -19.37 -7.30
N PHE A 486 28.53 -20.14 -8.30
CA PHE A 486 27.71 -19.60 -9.39
C PHE A 486 26.38 -19.06 -8.86
N LEU A 487 25.67 -19.84 -8.04
CA LEU A 487 24.38 -19.41 -7.47
C LEU A 487 24.52 -18.14 -6.64
N GLN A 488 25.57 -18.06 -5.82
CA GLN A 488 25.85 -16.86 -5.04
C GLN A 488 26.15 -15.65 -5.93
N ALA A 489 27.05 -15.79 -6.91
CA ALA A 489 27.39 -14.70 -7.82
C ALA A 489 26.19 -14.23 -8.66
N PHE A 490 25.36 -15.16 -9.13
CA PHE A 490 24.15 -14.84 -9.88
C PHE A 490 23.13 -14.11 -9.00
N HIS A 491 22.92 -14.57 -7.77
CA HIS A 491 22.05 -13.92 -6.79
C HIS A 491 22.53 -12.50 -6.45
N GLU A 492 23.83 -12.30 -6.20
CA GLU A 492 24.40 -10.97 -5.92
C GLU A 492 24.18 -9.98 -7.08
N VAL A 493 24.20 -10.47 -8.32
CA VAL A 493 23.90 -9.63 -9.49
C VAL A 493 22.42 -9.25 -9.52
N LEU A 494 21.52 -10.21 -9.31
CA LEU A 494 20.08 -9.95 -9.27
C LEU A 494 19.70 -8.94 -8.17
N GLU A 495 20.28 -9.09 -6.97
CA GLU A 495 20.10 -8.13 -5.88
C GLU A 495 20.56 -6.72 -6.27
N ARG A 496 21.75 -6.60 -6.88
CA ARG A 496 22.26 -5.30 -7.32
C ARG A 496 21.38 -4.67 -8.39
N GLN A 497 20.87 -5.48 -9.32
CA GLN A 497 19.98 -5.02 -10.39
C GLN A 497 18.65 -4.51 -9.82
N ARG A 498 18.07 -5.23 -8.85
CA ARG A 498 16.88 -4.77 -8.10
C ARG A 498 17.14 -3.45 -7.38
N LEU A 499 18.22 -3.35 -6.62
CA LEU A 499 18.58 -2.14 -5.89
C LEU A 499 18.76 -0.94 -6.84
N THR A 500 19.41 -1.15 -7.98
CA THR A 500 19.60 -0.07 -8.97
C THR A 500 18.27 0.40 -9.58
N LEU A 501 17.37 -0.54 -9.88
CA LEU A 501 16.02 -0.21 -10.37
C LEU A 501 15.24 0.57 -9.31
N TRP A 502 15.36 0.15 -8.06
CA TRP A 502 14.72 0.80 -6.93
C TRP A 502 15.20 2.24 -6.72
N ASP A 503 16.50 2.46 -6.71
CA ASP A 503 17.09 3.79 -6.54
C ASP A 503 16.59 4.73 -7.64
N LEU A 504 16.54 4.26 -8.89
CA LEU A 504 15.99 5.03 -10.01
C LEU A 504 14.52 5.44 -9.79
N GLU A 505 13.68 4.51 -9.35
CA GLU A 505 12.25 4.79 -9.08
C GLU A 505 12.07 5.73 -7.89
N SER A 506 12.85 5.54 -6.82
CA SER A 506 12.81 6.41 -5.64
C SER A 506 13.27 7.82 -5.96
N GLU A 507 14.33 7.99 -6.76
CA GLU A 507 14.79 9.29 -7.21
C GLU A 507 13.71 10.02 -8.03
N GLU A 508 13.01 9.30 -8.90
CA GLU A 508 11.92 9.89 -9.70
C GLU A 508 10.71 10.30 -8.85
N ASP A 509 10.34 9.47 -7.86
CA ASP A 509 9.28 9.79 -6.88
C ASP A 509 9.62 11.07 -6.09
N ILE A 510 10.89 11.21 -5.66
CA ILE A 510 11.40 12.40 -4.96
C ILE A 510 11.38 13.62 -5.89
N ARG A 511 11.96 13.52 -7.10
CA ARG A 511 12.01 14.60 -8.09
C ARG A 511 10.61 15.14 -8.39
N THR A 512 9.65 14.25 -8.60
CA THR A 512 8.25 14.62 -8.87
C THR A 512 7.62 15.33 -7.68
N THR A 513 7.84 14.81 -6.46
CA THR A 513 7.35 15.42 -5.23
C THR A 513 7.90 16.84 -5.05
N GLU A 514 9.21 17.02 -5.24
CA GLU A 514 9.85 18.34 -5.15
C GLU A 514 9.28 19.34 -6.17
N ALA A 515 9.05 18.88 -7.40
CA ALA A 515 8.52 19.73 -8.45
C ALA A 515 7.05 20.12 -8.20
N LEU A 516 6.22 19.21 -7.68
CA LEU A 516 4.85 19.53 -7.24
C LEU A 516 4.83 20.43 -6.00
N ALA A 517 5.77 20.26 -5.06
CA ALA A 517 5.92 21.17 -3.94
C ALA A 517 6.31 22.59 -4.41
N ALA A 518 7.22 22.69 -5.39
CA ALA A 518 7.58 23.96 -6.01
C ALA A 518 6.40 24.61 -6.73
N LEU A 519 5.55 23.82 -7.40
CA LEU A 519 4.31 24.29 -8.01
C LEU A 519 3.35 24.91 -6.97
N CYS A 520 3.14 24.23 -5.83
CA CYS A 520 2.36 24.77 -4.70
C CYS A 520 2.93 26.10 -4.19
N GLN A 521 4.25 26.25 -4.12
CA GLN A 521 4.88 27.48 -3.67
C GLN A 521 4.78 28.62 -4.69
N ALA A 522 4.99 28.33 -5.98
CA ALA A 522 5.00 29.33 -7.04
C ALA A 522 3.61 29.97 -7.22
N THR A 523 2.57 29.15 -7.28
CA THR A 523 1.17 29.57 -7.34
C THR A 523 0.77 30.40 -6.10
N ARG A 524 1.21 29.99 -4.91
CA ARG A 524 1.04 30.78 -3.68
C ARG A 524 1.72 32.15 -3.76
N ARG A 525 2.96 32.25 -4.27
CA ARG A 525 3.65 33.55 -4.43
C ARG A 525 2.97 34.45 -5.47
N HIS A 526 2.43 33.88 -6.55
CA HIS A 526 1.66 34.63 -7.54
C HIS A 526 0.42 35.29 -6.91
N ARG A 527 -0.22 34.59 -5.96
CA ARG A 527 -1.34 35.10 -5.15
C ARG A 527 -1.00 36.34 -4.32
N ASP A 528 0.21 36.38 -3.77
CA ASP A 528 0.68 37.47 -2.91
C ASP A 528 1.17 38.68 -3.71
N THR A 529 1.70 38.44 -4.91
CA THR A 529 2.23 39.48 -5.80
C THR A 529 1.15 40.11 -6.68
N GLY A 530 0.14 39.34 -7.12
CA GLY A 530 -1.00 39.84 -7.90
C GLY A 530 -1.86 40.90 -7.18
N ARG A 531 -1.70 41.07 -5.86
CA ARG A 531 -2.34 42.13 -5.07
C ARG A 531 -1.51 43.41 -4.93
N LYS A 532 -0.27 43.44 -5.42
CA LYS A 532 0.57 44.67 -5.43
C LYS A 532 0.34 45.55 -6.67
N LEU A 533 -0.48 45.10 -7.62
CA LEU A 533 -0.66 45.72 -8.94
C LEU A 533 -2.14 46.02 -9.29
N ARG A 534 -3.05 46.06 -8.30
CA ARG A 534 -4.42 46.54 -8.50
C ARG A 534 -4.83 47.51 -7.43
#